data_AF-A0A1D2QZ95-F1
#
_entry.id   AF-A0A1D2QZ95-F1
#
_cell.length_a   1.000
_cell.length_b   1.000
_cell.length_c   1.000
_cell.angle_alpha   90.00
_cell.angle_beta   90.00
_cell.angle_gamma   90.00
#
_symmetry.space_group_name_H-M   'P 1'
#
loop_
_entity.id
_entity.type
_entity.pdbx_description
1 polymer ?
#
loop_
_entity_poly.entity_id
_entity_poly.type
_entity_poly.pdbx_seq_one_letter_code
_entity_poly.pdbx_strand_id
1 'polypeptide(L)'
;MEERDEIESLKSRILKLREDFKQYRERVKKNEERCKEGTKHEFIKKLLDTLDALDRVGDFEADGCKVVEKTSENIRKNMEMIREELLNSFGIECIAPTPGSKFDDIKHTAIELIEKSDLEDDVIIKVVRKGYSLNDKVIRPAEVVISKGGYHKPEVASKGTLQKILELIFKKKMRELELRELKLVEKELKLKKDFDEVDEDIKKNDDKKSELDRREKELGGYAEEIMQGFMAKEEELDAREKELENKAVGIEEEGKKMSAMAYELEVKRKGMESKSYEINAKIAELSELMKTESGLRRSIEELRNEIGGLGDRKIELNEYFKEIEENIKNNDLRKEELEKNIKSLEEKTEELGVREKTISERVSALEKKRIDLIADIALKKRK
;
A
#
# COMPACT_ATOMS: atom_id res chain seq x y z
N MET A 1 18.30 -19.25 -8.79
CA MET A 1 17.48 -20.49 -8.75
C MET A 1 16.65 -20.50 -7.49
N GLU A 2 17.26 -20.25 -6.33
CA GLU A 2 16.57 -20.16 -5.02
C GLU A 2 15.31 -19.28 -4.98
N GLU A 3 15.35 -18.07 -5.56
CA GLU A 3 14.18 -17.18 -5.60
C GLU A 3 12.98 -17.74 -6.39
N ARG A 4 13.24 -18.55 -7.42
CA ARG A 4 12.15 -19.17 -8.22
C ARG A 4 11.49 -20.31 -7.46
N ASP A 5 12.29 -21.10 -6.73
CA ASP A 5 11.82 -22.22 -5.93
C ASP A 5 10.98 -21.74 -4.73
N GLU A 6 11.36 -20.61 -4.14
CA GLU A 6 10.60 -19.97 -3.07
C GLU A 6 9.25 -19.43 -3.57
N ILE A 7 9.23 -18.78 -4.74
CA ILE A 7 7.98 -18.32 -5.38
C ILE A 7 7.07 -19.50 -5.72
N GLU A 8 7.61 -20.63 -6.19
CA GLU A 8 6.84 -21.81 -6.52
C GLU A 8 6.27 -22.51 -5.27
N SER A 9 7.05 -22.59 -4.19
CA SER A 9 6.60 -23.06 -2.87
C SER A 9 5.46 -22.21 -2.32
N LEU A 10 5.59 -20.88 -2.39
CA LEU A 10 4.54 -19.95 -1.95
C LEU A 10 3.27 -20.08 -2.78
N LYS A 11 3.39 -20.21 -4.11
CA LYS A 11 2.23 -20.46 -5.00
C LYS A 11 1.52 -21.77 -4.67
N SER A 12 2.28 -22.85 -4.44
CA SER A 12 1.74 -24.15 -4.03
C SER A 12 0.99 -24.05 -2.70
N ARG A 13 1.54 -23.31 -1.72
CA ARG A 13 0.90 -23.09 -0.43
C ARG A 13 -0.40 -22.27 -0.55
N ILE A 14 -0.41 -21.23 -1.38
CA ILE A 14 -1.61 -20.43 -1.65
C ILE A 14 -2.70 -21.27 -2.33
N LEU A 15 -2.34 -22.13 -3.29
CA LEU A 15 -3.29 -23.01 -3.96
C LEU A 15 -3.91 -24.03 -2.99
N LYS A 16 -3.10 -24.64 -2.12
CA LYS A 16 -3.60 -25.53 -1.06
C LYS A 16 -4.54 -24.80 -0.11
N LEU A 17 -4.13 -23.63 0.39
CA LEU A 17 -4.95 -22.83 1.31
C LEU A 17 -6.29 -22.43 0.67
N ARG A 18 -6.29 -22.11 -0.62
CA ARG A 18 -7.51 -21.80 -1.36
C ARG A 18 -8.46 -23.00 -1.46
N GLU A 19 -7.93 -24.19 -1.68
CA GLU A 19 -8.71 -25.43 -1.73
C GLU A 19 -9.24 -25.81 -0.35
N ASP A 20 -8.41 -25.73 0.69
CA ASP A 20 -8.81 -25.97 2.08
C ASP A 20 -9.95 -25.01 2.50
N PHE A 21 -9.85 -23.74 2.10
CA PHE A 21 -10.88 -22.74 2.37
C PHE A 21 -12.19 -23.03 1.62
N LYS A 22 -12.10 -23.54 0.39
CA LYS A 22 -13.28 -23.97 -0.38
C LYS A 22 -13.98 -25.15 0.30
N GLN A 23 -13.23 -26.16 0.71
CA GLN A 23 -13.76 -27.33 1.43
C GLN A 23 -14.35 -26.95 2.79
N TYR A 24 -13.70 -26.04 3.51
CA TYR A 24 -14.22 -25.50 4.76
C TYR A 24 -15.56 -24.81 4.55
N ARG A 25 -15.67 -23.94 3.53
CA ARG A 25 -16.92 -23.25 3.20
C ARG A 25 -18.04 -24.22 2.84
N GLU A 26 -17.76 -25.28 2.09
CA GLU A 26 -18.73 -26.33 1.77
C GLU A 26 -19.17 -27.11 3.02
N ARG A 27 -18.24 -27.40 3.94
CA ARG A 27 -18.54 -28.06 5.22
C ARG A 27 -19.42 -27.19 6.11
N VAL A 28 -19.11 -25.90 6.23
CA VAL A 28 -19.92 -24.96 7.03
C VAL A 28 -21.34 -24.87 6.48
N LYS A 29 -21.51 -24.74 5.15
CA LYS A 29 -22.84 -24.71 4.53
C LYS A 29 -23.65 -25.97 4.83
N LYS A 30 -23.05 -27.16 4.68
CA LYS A 30 -23.71 -28.43 5.01
C LYS A 30 -24.07 -28.53 6.50
N ASN A 31 -23.21 -28.04 7.39
CA ASN A 31 -23.50 -28.01 8.82
C ASN A 31 -24.63 -27.05 9.16
N GLU A 32 -24.69 -25.87 8.52
CA GLU A 32 -25.79 -24.92 8.68
C GLU A 32 -27.11 -25.51 8.19
N GLU A 33 -27.12 -26.18 7.02
CA GLU A 33 -28.30 -26.88 6.49
C GLU A 33 -28.77 -27.96 7.46
N ARG A 34 -27.86 -28.81 7.94
CA ARG A 34 -28.17 -29.85 8.92
C ARG A 34 -28.70 -29.28 10.24
N CYS A 35 -28.14 -28.17 10.71
CA CYS A 35 -28.61 -27.49 11.92
C CYS A 35 -30.03 -26.95 11.71
N LYS A 36 -30.30 -26.29 10.58
CA LYS A 36 -31.64 -25.81 10.22
C LYS A 36 -32.66 -26.94 10.15
N GLU A 37 -32.32 -28.07 9.55
CA GLU A 37 -33.17 -29.26 9.49
C GLU A 37 -33.41 -29.88 10.88
N GLY A 38 -32.37 -29.96 11.71
CA GLY A 38 -32.46 -30.43 13.09
C GLY A 38 -33.39 -29.56 13.95
N THR A 39 -33.24 -28.24 13.87
CA THR A 39 -34.09 -27.29 14.60
C THR A 39 -35.55 -27.38 14.13
N LYS A 40 -35.79 -27.49 12.81
CA LYS A 40 -37.13 -27.72 12.27
C LYS A 40 -37.74 -29.00 12.82
N HIS A 41 -36.98 -30.09 12.88
CA HIS A 41 -37.44 -31.36 13.39
C HIS A 41 -37.81 -31.29 14.88
N GLU A 42 -36.96 -30.68 15.72
CA GLU A 42 -37.25 -30.52 17.15
C GLU A 42 -38.46 -29.62 17.40
N PHE A 43 -38.59 -28.53 16.63
CA PHE A 43 -39.74 -27.64 16.69
C PHE A 43 -41.04 -28.36 16.33
N ILE A 44 -41.06 -29.11 15.22
CA ILE A 44 -42.22 -29.88 14.81
C ILE A 44 -42.57 -30.94 15.85
N LYS A 45 -41.59 -31.63 16.43
CA LYS A 45 -41.85 -32.62 17.49
C LYS A 45 -42.59 -32.02 18.69
N LYS A 46 -42.15 -30.86 19.18
CA LYS A 46 -42.84 -30.13 20.27
C LYS A 46 -44.24 -29.67 19.85
N LEU A 47 -44.40 -29.21 18.60
CA LEU A 47 -45.70 -28.83 18.06
C LEU A 47 -46.66 -30.02 18.03
N LEU A 48 -46.21 -31.20 17.61
CA LEU A 48 -47.02 -32.43 17.61
C LEU A 48 -47.46 -32.83 19.03
N ASP A 49 -46.59 -32.68 20.04
CA ASP A 49 -46.97 -32.94 21.43
C ASP A 49 -48.06 -31.97 21.90
N THR A 50 -48.02 -30.70 21.48
CA THR A 50 -49.09 -29.73 21.79
C THR A 50 -50.39 -30.01 21.05
N LEU A 51 -50.32 -30.48 19.80
CA LEU A 51 -51.50 -30.89 19.04
C LEU A 51 -52.17 -32.11 19.67
N ASP A 52 -51.41 -33.10 20.12
CA ASP A 52 -51.97 -34.25 20.84
C ASP A 52 -52.64 -33.83 22.15
N ALA A 53 -52.08 -32.83 22.85
CA ALA A 53 -52.70 -32.28 24.06
C ALA A 53 -54.03 -31.57 23.75
N LEU A 54 -54.12 -30.88 22.61
CA LEU A 54 -55.38 -30.30 22.12
C LEU A 54 -56.39 -31.37 21.70
N ASP A 55 -55.94 -32.44 21.03
CA ASP A 55 -56.80 -33.58 20.65
C ASP A 55 -57.42 -34.23 21.92
N ARG A 56 -56.64 -34.40 22.99
CA ARG A 56 -57.16 -34.91 24.29
C ARG A 56 -58.21 -34.01 24.93
N VAL A 57 -58.15 -32.70 24.72
CA VAL A 57 -59.17 -31.76 25.22
C VAL A 57 -60.44 -31.85 24.37
N GLY A 58 -60.31 -32.08 23.06
CA GLY A 58 -61.43 -32.29 22.14
C GLY A 58 -62.19 -33.62 22.36
N ASP A 59 -61.51 -34.62 22.92
CA ASP A 59 -62.12 -35.92 23.31
C ASP A 59 -62.87 -35.87 24.65
N PHE A 60 -62.91 -34.71 25.33
CA PHE A 60 -63.66 -34.56 26.57
C PHE A 60 -65.18 -34.45 26.29
N GLU A 61 -65.89 -35.56 26.44
CA GLU A 61 -67.35 -35.60 26.34
C GLU A 61 -67.98 -34.98 27.60
N ALA A 62 -68.63 -33.82 27.44
CA ALA A 62 -69.44 -33.23 28.49
C ALA A 62 -70.81 -33.93 28.53
N ASP A 63 -70.91 -34.98 29.34
CA ASP A 63 -72.16 -35.69 29.58
C ASP A 63 -73.25 -34.74 30.12
N GLY A 64 -74.38 -34.65 29.40
CA GLY A 64 -75.64 -34.20 30.01
C GLY A 64 -76.46 -33.12 29.28
N CYS A 65 -76.08 -32.61 28.10
CA CYS A 65 -76.93 -31.64 27.38
C CYS A 65 -76.77 -31.69 25.85
N LYS A 66 -77.86 -31.98 25.10
CA LYS A 66 -77.87 -32.08 23.62
C LYS A 66 -77.42 -30.83 22.85
N VAL A 67 -77.48 -29.66 23.49
CA VAL A 67 -76.95 -28.41 22.92
C VAL A 67 -75.42 -28.37 23.04
N VAL A 68 -74.87 -28.93 24.12
CA VAL A 68 -73.43 -29.06 24.35
C VAL A 68 -72.84 -30.13 23.42
N GLU A 69 -73.56 -31.21 23.13
CA GLU A 69 -73.14 -32.25 22.16
C GLU A 69 -72.98 -31.72 20.72
N LYS A 70 -73.92 -30.92 20.21
CA LYS A 70 -73.78 -30.33 18.86
C LYS A 70 -72.66 -29.28 18.79
N THR A 71 -72.44 -28.55 19.88
CA THR A 71 -71.34 -27.60 19.98
C THR A 71 -69.99 -28.32 20.09
N SER A 72 -69.92 -29.44 20.82
CA SER A 72 -68.70 -30.25 20.93
C SER A 72 -68.33 -30.93 19.62
N GLU A 73 -69.30 -31.47 18.87
CA GLU A 73 -69.05 -32.03 17.53
C GLU A 73 -68.49 -31.00 16.54
N ASN A 74 -69.06 -29.78 16.52
CA ASN A 74 -68.57 -28.69 15.68
C ASN A 74 -67.15 -28.23 16.08
N ILE A 75 -66.87 -28.16 17.38
CA ILE A 75 -65.53 -27.83 17.89
C ILE A 75 -64.54 -28.91 17.47
N ARG A 76 -64.88 -30.20 17.61
CA ARG A 76 -64.03 -31.32 17.22
C ARG A 76 -63.71 -31.30 15.73
N LYS A 77 -64.71 -31.05 14.89
CA LYS A 77 -64.54 -30.94 13.44
C LYS A 77 -63.65 -29.76 13.05
N ASN A 78 -63.84 -28.60 13.68
CA ASN A 78 -63.00 -27.43 13.43
C ASN A 78 -61.56 -27.64 13.90
N MET A 79 -61.35 -28.30 15.04
CA MET A 79 -60.01 -28.68 15.52
C MET A 79 -59.32 -29.64 14.55
N GLU A 80 -60.06 -30.62 14.03
CA GLU A 80 -59.54 -31.55 13.03
C GLU A 80 -59.16 -30.85 11.72
N MET A 81 -59.99 -29.91 11.25
CA MET A 81 -59.69 -29.08 10.07
C MET A 81 -58.44 -28.21 10.27
N ILE A 82 -58.35 -27.49 11.40
CA ILE A 82 -57.18 -26.66 11.73
C ILE A 82 -55.92 -27.53 11.82
N ARG A 83 -56.02 -28.74 12.37
CA ARG A 83 -54.91 -29.69 12.44
C ARG A 83 -54.46 -30.11 11.05
N GLU A 84 -55.37 -30.51 10.17
CA GLU A 84 -55.04 -30.91 8.80
C GLU A 84 -54.43 -29.76 8.00
N GLU A 85 -54.99 -28.55 8.09
CA GLU A 85 -54.43 -27.36 7.44
C GLU A 85 -53.01 -27.05 7.95
N LEU A 86 -52.80 -27.12 9.27
CA LEU A 86 -51.50 -26.89 9.89
C LEU A 86 -50.48 -27.94 9.42
N LEU A 87 -50.80 -29.23 9.48
CA LEU A 87 -49.91 -30.31 9.04
C LEU A 87 -49.56 -30.19 7.56
N ASN A 88 -50.54 -29.90 6.70
CA ASN A 88 -50.34 -29.68 5.27
C ASN A 88 -49.44 -28.47 5.00
N SER A 89 -49.58 -27.38 5.77
CA SER A 89 -48.75 -26.18 5.61
C SER A 89 -47.26 -26.43 5.90
N PHE A 90 -46.96 -27.39 6.78
CA PHE A 90 -45.59 -27.80 7.10
C PHE A 90 -45.11 -29.03 6.31
N GLY A 91 -45.92 -29.57 5.39
CA GLY A 91 -45.59 -30.77 4.61
C GLY A 91 -45.44 -32.04 5.45
N ILE A 92 -46.18 -32.12 6.56
CA ILE A 92 -46.14 -33.26 7.49
C ILE A 92 -47.22 -34.25 7.08
N GLU A 93 -46.83 -35.51 6.89
CA GLU A 93 -47.73 -36.61 6.60
C GLU A 93 -48.06 -37.40 7.86
N CYS A 94 -49.35 -37.75 8.01
CA CYS A 94 -49.83 -38.52 9.15
C CYS A 94 -49.64 -40.03 8.90
N ILE A 95 -48.97 -40.71 9.83
CA ILE A 95 -48.82 -42.17 9.86
C ILE A 95 -49.90 -42.72 10.80
N ALA A 96 -51.03 -43.11 10.24
CA ALA A 96 -52.15 -43.72 10.96
C ALA A 96 -52.56 -45.03 10.26
N PRO A 97 -51.90 -46.16 10.56
CA PRO A 97 -52.22 -47.44 9.93
C PRO A 97 -53.63 -47.89 10.29
N THR A 98 -54.35 -48.45 9.32
CA THR A 98 -55.68 -49.02 9.57
C THR A 98 -55.57 -50.30 10.40
N PRO A 99 -56.49 -50.55 11.34
CA PRO A 99 -56.61 -51.85 12.01
C PRO A 99 -56.65 -52.98 10.98
N GLY A 100 -55.82 -54.01 11.17
CA GLY A 100 -55.61 -55.10 10.21
C GLY A 100 -54.36 -54.95 9.34
N SER A 101 -53.67 -53.81 9.37
CA SER A 101 -52.41 -53.61 8.64
C SER A 101 -51.24 -54.35 9.30
N LYS A 102 -50.23 -54.71 8.51
CA LYS A 102 -48.99 -55.30 9.00
C LYS A 102 -48.15 -54.28 9.76
N PHE A 103 -47.52 -54.72 10.84
CA PHE A 103 -46.55 -53.93 11.59
C PHE A 103 -45.29 -53.64 10.75
N ASP A 104 -44.68 -52.47 10.95
CA ASP A 104 -43.48 -52.00 10.24
C ASP A 104 -42.58 -51.30 11.26
N ASP A 105 -41.40 -51.87 11.53
CA ASP A 105 -40.45 -51.38 12.55
C ASP A 105 -39.98 -49.93 12.29
N ILE A 106 -40.01 -49.46 11.05
CA ILE A 106 -39.54 -48.10 10.69
C ILE A 106 -40.62 -47.07 11.04
N LYS A 107 -41.90 -47.43 10.89
CA LYS A 107 -43.04 -46.51 10.98
C LYS A 107 -43.85 -46.66 12.25
N HIS A 108 -43.74 -47.80 12.94
CA HIS A 108 -44.60 -48.17 14.05
C HIS A 108 -43.79 -48.57 15.29
N THR A 109 -44.35 -48.32 16.47
CA THR A 109 -43.81 -48.78 17.76
C THR A 109 -44.92 -49.53 18.50
N ALA A 110 -44.69 -50.81 18.79
CA ALA A 110 -45.65 -51.63 19.51
C ALA A 110 -45.60 -51.32 21.01
N ILE A 111 -46.70 -50.82 21.57
CA ILE A 111 -46.81 -50.55 23.01
C ILE A 111 -47.43 -51.72 23.77
N GLU A 112 -48.32 -52.47 23.12
CA GLU A 112 -49.08 -53.54 23.75
C GLU A 112 -49.26 -54.72 22.80
N LEU A 113 -49.25 -55.94 23.36
CA LEU A 113 -49.49 -57.20 22.66
C LEU A 113 -50.77 -57.81 23.22
N ILE A 114 -51.78 -58.02 22.37
CA ILE A 114 -53.06 -58.63 22.77
C ILE A 114 -53.23 -59.98 22.08
N GLU A 115 -53.48 -61.02 22.86
CA GLU A 115 -53.82 -62.34 22.34
C GLU A 115 -55.25 -62.31 21.77
N LYS A 116 -55.36 -62.41 20.43
CA LYS A 116 -56.63 -62.57 19.72
C LYS A 116 -56.52 -63.78 18.80
N SER A 117 -57.40 -64.76 18.99
CA SER A 117 -57.44 -66.00 18.21
C SER A 117 -57.78 -65.80 16.74
N ASP A 118 -58.33 -64.65 16.39
CA ASP A 118 -58.96 -64.39 15.11
C ASP A 118 -58.07 -63.57 14.15
N LEU A 119 -56.85 -63.23 14.57
CA LEU A 119 -55.90 -62.41 13.80
C LEU A 119 -54.53 -63.10 13.71
N GLU A 120 -53.84 -62.87 12.59
CA GLU A 120 -52.45 -63.33 12.38
C GLU A 120 -51.50 -62.62 13.37
N ASP A 121 -50.30 -63.18 13.57
CA ASP A 121 -49.23 -62.56 14.37
C ASP A 121 -48.78 -61.23 13.72
N ASP A 122 -48.40 -60.24 14.55
CA ASP A 122 -47.87 -58.94 14.10
C ASP A 122 -48.85 -58.08 13.27
N VAL A 123 -50.14 -58.24 13.52
CA VAL A 123 -51.20 -57.41 12.92
C VAL A 123 -51.61 -56.28 13.87
N ILE A 124 -51.74 -55.06 13.35
CA ILE A 124 -52.13 -53.87 14.11
C ILE A 124 -53.62 -53.97 14.47
N ILE A 125 -53.94 -53.97 15.76
CA ILE A 125 -55.30 -54.02 16.30
C ILE A 125 -55.89 -52.61 16.44
N LYS A 126 -55.10 -51.68 16.99
CA LYS A 126 -55.51 -50.27 17.17
C LYS A 126 -54.29 -49.35 17.23
N VAL A 127 -54.49 -48.10 16.82
CA VAL A 127 -53.52 -47.02 16.97
C VAL A 127 -53.82 -46.28 18.28
N VAL A 128 -52.83 -46.22 19.17
CA VAL A 128 -52.92 -45.49 20.45
C VAL A 128 -52.54 -44.03 20.26
N ARG A 129 -51.51 -43.78 19.45
CA ARG A 129 -51.03 -42.44 19.11
C ARG A 129 -50.60 -42.39 17.66
N LYS A 130 -51.06 -41.38 16.93
CA LYS A 130 -50.71 -41.18 15.51
C LYS A 130 -49.21 -40.87 15.36
N GLY A 131 -48.57 -41.43 14.33
CA GLY A 131 -47.21 -41.10 13.93
C GLY A 131 -47.19 -39.99 12.87
N TYR A 132 -46.02 -39.43 12.60
CA TYR A 132 -45.84 -38.35 11.62
C TYR A 132 -44.49 -38.45 10.90
N SER A 133 -44.48 -38.17 9.60
CA SER A 133 -43.30 -38.06 8.74
C SER A 133 -43.20 -36.70 8.06
N LEU A 134 -41.98 -36.24 7.80
CA LEU A 134 -41.68 -35.02 7.04
C LEU A 134 -40.67 -35.36 5.96
N ASN A 135 -41.01 -35.14 4.69
CA ASN A 135 -40.15 -35.42 3.54
C ASN A 135 -39.51 -36.82 3.62
N ASP A 136 -40.34 -37.86 3.80
CA ASP A 136 -39.95 -39.28 3.98
C ASP A 136 -39.17 -39.64 5.25
N LYS A 137 -38.82 -38.67 6.10
CA LYS A 137 -38.18 -38.92 7.40
C LYS A 137 -39.22 -39.01 8.51
N VAL A 138 -39.27 -40.15 9.20
CA VAL A 138 -40.17 -40.34 10.36
C VAL A 138 -39.73 -39.41 11.50
N ILE A 139 -40.63 -38.51 11.91
CA ILE A 139 -40.43 -37.63 13.07
C ILE A 139 -40.81 -38.34 14.35
N ARG A 140 -41.94 -39.05 14.30
CA ARG A 140 -42.48 -39.83 15.39
C ARG A 140 -43.16 -41.08 14.83
N PRO A 141 -42.77 -42.30 15.21
CA PRO A 141 -43.48 -43.51 14.80
C PRO A 141 -44.88 -43.55 15.42
N ALA A 142 -45.81 -44.27 14.78
CA ALA A 142 -47.15 -44.46 15.33
C ALA A 142 -47.11 -45.51 16.44
N GLU A 143 -47.74 -45.21 17.57
CA GLU A 143 -47.83 -46.15 18.68
C GLU A 143 -49.04 -47.06 18.48
N VAL A 144 -48.81 -48.36 18.42
CA VAL A 144 -49.84 -49.35 18.04
C VAL A 144 -49.88 -50.54 18.98
N VAL A 145 -51.03 -51.22 18.99
CA VAL A 145 -51.23 -52.49 19.69
C VAL A 145 -51.30 -53.61 18.67
N ILE A 146 -50.55 -54.69 18.87
CA ILE A 146 -50.42 -55.80 17.91
C ILE A 146 -50.98 -57.12 18.45
N SER A 147 -51.39 -58.03 17.56
CA SER A 147 -51.90 -59.37 17.92
C SER A 147 -50.80 -60.41 18.12
N LYS A 148 -51.08 -61.36 19.01
CA LYS A 148 -50.28 -62.58 19.21
C LYS A 148 -51.11 -63.85 18.96
N GLY A 149 -50.69 -64.73 18.04
CA GLY A 149 -51.50 -65.83 17.51
C GLY A 149 -51.32 -67.24 18.14
N GLY A 150 -52.41 -67.85 18.63
CA GLY A 150 -52.70 -69.30 18.55
C GLY A 150 -52.59 -70.21 19.79
N TYR A 151 -53.72 -70.78 20.27
CA TYR A 151 -53.75 -72.04 21.06
C TYR A 151 -54.95 -72.93 20.72
N HIS A 152 -54.67 -74.19 20.33
CA HIS A 152 -55.64 -75.23 19.94
C HIS A 152 -55.88 -76.19 21.13
N LYS A 153 -57.14 -76.56 21.41
CA LYS A 153 -57.54 -77.39 22.57
C LYS A 153 -58.23 -78.68 22.07
N PRO A 154 -57.72 -79.91 22.35
CA PRO A 154 -58.41 -81.13 21.98
C PRO A 154 -59.35 -81.66 23.08
N GLU A 155 -60.41 -82.33 22.63
CA GLU A 155 -61.52 -82.94 23.36
C GLU A 155 -61.22 -84.32 24.01
N VAL A 156 -62.21 -84.79 24.77
CA VAL A 156 -62.25 -85.64 25.97
C VAL A 156 -62.14 -87.17 25.72
N ALA A 157 -61.64 -87.96 26.69
CA ALA A 157 -61.90 -89.41 26.79
C ALA A 157 -62.05 -89.95 28.24
N SER A 158 -63.23 -90.53 28.53
CA SER A 158 -63.69 -91.52 29.56
C SER A 158 -63.30 -91.46 31.07
N LYS A 159 -64.33 -91.32 31.93
CA LYS A 159 -64.30 -91.06 33.40
C LYS A 159 -63.55 -92.06 34.31
N GLY A 160 -63.16 -93.24 33.86
CA GLY A 160 -62.46 -94.25 34.70
C GLY A 160 -60.93 -94.24 34.57
N THR A 161 -60.44 -93.98 33.35
CA THR A 161 -59.01 -93.83 33.06
C THR A 161 -58.56 -92.38 33.27
N LEU A 162 -59.50 -91.42 33.17
CA LEU A 162 -59.27 -90.02 33.50
C LEU A 162 -58.77 -89.82 34.91
N GLN A 163 -59.13 -90.60 35.93
CA GLN A 163 -58.65 -90.31 37.28
C GLN A 163 -57.13 -90.57 37.43
N LYS A 164 -56.62 -91.67 36.87
CA LYS A 164 -55.18 -92.00 36.84
C LYS A 164 -54.39 -91.15 35.84
N ILE A 165 -54.97 -90.88 34.67
CA ILE A 165 -54.36 -89.99 33.67
C ILE A 165 -54.34 -88.56 34.20
N LEU A 166 -55.39 -88.09 34.85
CA LEU A 166 -55.48 -86.77 35.49
C LEU A 166 -54.48 -86.68 36.63
N GLU A 167 -54.28 -87.72 37.45
CA GLU A 167 -53.29 -87.73 38.52
C GLU A 167 -51.84 -87.76 37.99
N LEU A 168 -51.56 -88.50 36.92
CA LEU A 168 -50.27 -88.48 36.21
C LEU A 168 -50.02 -87.15 35.49
N ILE A 169 -51.05 -86.58 34.85
CA ILE A 169 -51.02 -85.25 34.24
C ILE A 169 -50.83 -84.20 35.33
N PHE A 170 -51.50 -84.29 36.48
CA PHE A 170 -51.32 -83.37 37.60
C PHE A 170 -49.90 -83.46 38.15
N LYS A 171 -49.36 -84.67 38.36
CA LYS A 171 -47.96 -84.88 38.79
C LYS A 171 -46.94 -84.40 37.75
N LYS A 172 -47.26 -84.51 36.45
CA LYS A 172 -46.40 -84.01 35.36
C LYS A 172 -46.48 -82.49 35.26
N LYS A 173 -47.68 -81.92 35.40
CA LYS A 173 -47.96 -80.47 35.39
C LYS A 173 -47.36 -79.78 36.61
N MET A 174 -47.45 -80.40 37.79
CA MET A 174 -46.79 -79.93 39.01
C MET A 174 -45.28 -79.89 38.83
N ARG A 175 -44.65 -80.95 38.31
CA ARG A 175 -43.22 -80.94 37.98
C ARG A 175 -42.85 -79.92 36.90
N GLU A 176 -43.68 -79.71 35.89
CA GLU A 176 -43.48 -78.65 34.89
C GLU A 176 -43.60 -77.25 35.49
N LEU A 177 -44.51 -77.04 36.44
CA LEU A 177 -44.68 -75.78 37.16
C LEU A 177 -43.49 -75.52 38.09
N GLU A 178 -43.05 -76.51 38.87
CA GLU A 178 -41.84 -76.43 39.70
C GLU A 178 -40.59 -76.13 38.86
N LEU A 179 -40.44 -76.77 37.69
CA LEU A 179 -39.35 -76.50 36.76
C LEU A 179 -39.45 -75.08 36.16
N ARG A 180 -40.67 -74.58 35.91
CA ARG A 180 -40.91 -73.21 35.46
C ARG A 180 -40.59 -72.18 36.53
N GLU A 181 -40.97 -72.44 37.78
CA GLU A 181 -40.63 -71.60 38.92
C GLU A 181 -39.12 -71.54 39.14
N LEU A 182 -38.43 -72.69 39.10
CA LEU A 182 -36.97 -72.71 39.17
C LEU A 182 -36.31 -71.91 38.04
N LYS A 183 -36.80 -72.04 36.80
CA LYS A 183 -36.32 -71.24 35.65
C LYS A 183 -36.63 -69.75 35.79
N LEU A 184 -37.74 -69.39 36.42
CA LEU A 184 -38.10 -68.00 36.71
C LEU A 184 -37.16 -67.42 37.77
N VAL A 185 -36.93 -68.15 38.86
CA VAL A 185 -35.98 -67.77 39.93
C VAL A 185 -34.56 -67.62 39.37
N GLU A 186 -34.12 -68.53 38.50
CA GLU A 186 -32.81 -68.45 37.86
C GLU A 186 -32.70 -67.22 36.93
N LYS A 187 -33.76 -66.90 36.19
CA LYS A 187 -33.84 -65.65 35.41
C LYS A 187 -33.82 -64.41 36.30
N GLU A 188 -34.54 -64.39 37.40
CA GLU A 188 -34.54 -63.27 38.35
C GLU A 188 -33.16 -63.04 38.97
N LEU A 189 -32.46 -64.12 39.33
CA LEU A 189 -31.10 -64.07 39.85
C LEU A 189 -30.11 -63.53 38.80
N LYS A 190 -30.30 -63.89 37.53
CA LYS A 190 -29.49 -63.37 36.43
C LYS A 190 -29.80 -61.89 36.18
N LEU A 191 -31.07 -61.51 36.14
CA LEU A 191 -31.51 -60.13 36.02
C LEU A 191 -30.92 -59.26 37.13
N LYS A 192 -30.92 -59.73 38.38
CA LYS A 192 -30.32 -59.01 39.52
C LYS A 192 -28.83 -58.75 39.32
N LYS A 193 -28.07 -59.75 38.86
CA LYS A 193 -26.64 -59.57 38.55
C LYS A 193 -26.41 -58.55 37.44
N ASP A 194 -27.23 -58.61 36.39
CA ASP A 194 -27.14 -57.66 35.28
C ASP A 194 -27.49 -56.23 35.76
N PHE A 195 -28.46 -56.07 36.68
CA PHE A 195 -28.76 -54.77 37.30
C PHE A 195 -27.61 -54.24 38.18
N ASP A 196 -26.99 -55.11 38.99
CA ASP A 196 -25.84 -54.72 39.82
C ASP A 196 -24.66 -54.24 38.95
N GLU A 197 -24.43 -54.90 37.79
CA GLU A 197 -23.39 -54.51 36.82
C GLU A 197 -23.69 -53.16 36.16
N VAL A 198 -24.95 -52.93 35.76
CA VAL A 198 -25.40 -51.63 35.23
C VAL A 198 -25.25 -50.52 36.27
N ASP A 199 -25.57 -50.77 37.54
CA ASP A 199 -25.41 -49.78 38.62
C ASP A 199 -23.93 -49.43 38.86
N GLU A 200 -23.02 -50.39 38.75
CA GLU A 200 -21.57 -50.12 38.78
C GLU A 200 -21.11 -49.26 37.60
N ASP A 201 -21.63 -49.53 36.40
CA ASP A 201 -21.31 -48.76 35.20
C ASP A 201 -21.89 -47.34 35.23
N ILE A 202 -23.08 -47.17 35.80
CA ILE A 202 -23.66 -45.84 36.07
C ILE A 202 -22.74 -45.05 37.01
N LYS A 203 -22.29 -45.65 38.11
CA LYS A 203 -21.36 -44.99 39.04
C LYS A 203 -20.04 -44.59 38.37
N LYS A 204 -19.44 -45.50 37.58
CA LYS A 204 -18.21 -45.19 36.82
C LYS A 204 -18.42 -44.05 35.83
N ASN A 205 -19.59 -43.99 35.19
CA ASN A 205 -19.91 -42.91 34.25
C ASN A 205 -20.16 -41.58 34.95
N ASP A 206 -20.79 -41.58 36.12
CA ASP A 206 -20.98 -40.38 36.95
C ASP A 206 -19.64 -39.83 37.47
N ASP A 207 -18.72 -40.70 37.87
CA ASP A 207 -17.35 -40.32 38.26
C ASP A 207 -16.60 -39.68 37.07
N LYS A 208 -16.65 -40.32 35.89
CA LYS A 208 -16.05 -39.77 34.65
C LYS A 208 -16.68 -38.44 34.26
N LYS A 209 -17.99 -38.29 34.39
CA LYS A 209 -18.68 -37.03 34.12
C LYS A 209 -18.18 -35.92 35.06
N SER A 210 -18.06 -36.22 36.35
CA SER A 210 -17.53 -35.29 37.34
C SER A 210 -16.08 -34.88 37.04
N GLU A 211 -15.26 -35.81 36.52
CA GLU A 211 -13.89 -35.51 36.08
C GLU A 211 -13.86 -34.63 34.82
N LEU A 212 -14.73 -34.90 33.85
CA LEU A 212 -14.89 -34.08 32.65
C LEU A 212 -15.34 -32.65 32.99
N ASP A 213 -16.30 -32.49 33.90
CA ASP A 213 -16.79 -31.19 34.36
C ASP A 213 -15.67 -30.37 35.03
N ARG A 214 -14.74 -31.01 35.75
CA ARG A 214 -13.55 -30.35 36.32
C ARG A 214 -12.59 -29.89 35.23
N ARG A 215 -12.29 -30.76 34.26
CA ARG A 215 -11.43 -30.43 33.13
C ARG A 215 -11.99 -29.31 32.26
N GLU A 216 -13.30 -29.29 32.06
CA GLU A 216 -13.96 -28.22 31.31
C GLU A 216 -13.79 -26.86 32.02
N LYS A 217 -13.92 -26.83 33.35
CA LYS A 217 -13.64 -25.62 34.14
C LYS A 217 -12.18 -25.18 34.04
N GLU A 218 -11.23 -26.11 34.12
CA GLU A 218 -9.80 -25.80 33.96
C GLU A 218 -9.50 -25.24 32.56
N LEU A 219 -10.02 -25.88 31.51
CA LEU A 219 -9.89 -25.39 30.13
C LEU A 219 -10.55 -24.03 29.93
N GLY A 220 -11.69 -23.78 30.58
CA GLY A 220 -12.33 -22.47 30.62
C GLY A 220 -11.41 -21.40 31.20
N GLY A 221 -10.76 -21.69 32.34
CA GLY A 221 -9.78 -20.78 32.95
C GLY A 221 -8.59 -20.48 32.05
N TYR A 222 -7.99 -21.51 31.43
CA TYR A 222 -6.90 -21.31 30.46
C TYR A 222 -7.32 -20.47 29.25
N ALA A 223 -8.54 -20.68 28.74
CA ALA A 223 -9.07 -19.88 27.63
C ALA A 223 -9.25 -18.41 28.04
N GLU A 224 -9.68 -18.15 29.28
CA GLU A 224 -9.87 -16.82 29.84
C GLU A 224 -8.52 -16.10 30.03
N GLU A 225 -7.50 -16.78 30.54
CA GLU A 225 -6.13 -16.26 30.64
C GLU A 225 -5.54 -15.93 29.26
N ILE A 226 -5.73 -16.81 28.27
CA ILE A 226 -5.30 -16.58 26.90
C ILE A 226 -6.01 -15.35 26.30
N MET A 227 -7.32 -15.22 26.48
CA MET A 227 -8.08 -14.07 26.00
C MET A 227 -7.61 -12.77 26.66
N GLN A 228 -7.38 -12.76 27.98
CA GLN A 228 -6.83 -11.60 28.67
C GLN A 228 -5.44 -11.23 28.14
N GLY A 229 -4.58 -12.22 27.88
CA GLY A 229 -3.27 -12.02 27.27
C GLY A 229 -3.35 -11.44 25.86
N PHE A 230 -4.31 -11.88 25.05
CA PHE A 230 -4.55 -11.29 23.72
C PHE A 230 -5.06 -9.86 23.81
N MET A 231 -6.04 -9.56 24.67
CA MET A 231 -6.57 -8.20 24.82
C MET A 231 -5.50 -7.22 25.31
N ALA A 232 -4.69 -7.61 26.30
CA ALA A 232 -3.60 -6.76 26.78
C ALA A 232 -2.56 -6.47 25.68
N LYS A 233 -2.29 -7.45 24.81
CA LYS A 233 -1.35 -7.30 23.70
C LYS A 233 -1.94 -6.46 22.56
N GLU A 234 -3.24 -6.55 22.33
CA GLU A 234 -3.97 -5.71 21.38
C GLU A 234 -3.93 -4.24 21.83
N GLU A 235 -4.20 -3.97 23.12
CA GLU A 235 -4.06 -2.62 23.68
C GLU A 235 -2.63 -2.07 23.57
N GLU A 236 -1.61 -2.91 23.79
CA GLU A 236 -0.20 -2.51 23.65
C GLU A 236 0.16 -2.19 22.18
N LEU A 237 -0.39 -2.95 21.24
CA LEU A 237 -0.23 -2.70 19.80
C LEU A 237 -0.92 -1.41 19.37
N ASP A 238 -2.16 -1.17 19.82
CA ASP A 238 -2.91 0.07 19.56
C ASP A 238 -2.18 1.31 20.09
N ALA A 239 -1.61 1.21 21.29
CA ALA A 239 -0.81 2.28 21.87
C ALA A 239 0.44 2.57 21.02
N ARG A 240 1.11 1.51 20.55
CA ARG A 240 2.31 1.62 19.72
C ARG A 240 2.01 2.15 18.32
N GLU A 241 0.87 1.79 17.73
CA GLU A 241 0.42 2.32 16.45
C GLU A 241 0.21 3.83 16.54
N LYS A 242 -0.49 4.32 17.57
CA LYS A 242 -0.65 5.76 17.83
C LYS A 242 0.68 6.49 18.01
N GLU A 243 1.65 5.88 18.70
CA GLU A 243 2.98 6.47 18.86
C GLU A 243 3.71 6.59 17.51
N LEU A 244 3.60 5.57 16.65
CA LEU A 244 4.19 5.58 15.31
C LEU A 244 3.51 6.58 14.38
N GLU A 245 2.18 6.72 14.44
CA GLU A 245 1.44 7.74 13.70
C GLU A 245 1.92 9.15 14.08
N ASN A 246 2.05 9.44 15.37
CA ASN A 246 2.55 10.73 15.83
C ASN A 246 3.99 11.01 15.35
N LYS A 247 4.86 9.99 15.36
CA LYS A 247 6.21 10.11 14.80
C LYS A 247 6.19 10.35 13.29
N ALA A 248 5.30 9.69 12.55
CA ALA A 248 5.15 9.87 11.12
C ALA A 248 4.70 11.30 10.77
N VAL A 249 3.74 11.85 11.53
CA VAL A 249 3.31 13.26 11.38
C VAL A 249 4.47 14.21 11.63
N GLY A 250 5.27 13.99 12.67
CA GLY A 250 6.46 14.80 12.95
C GLY A 250 7.49 14.79 11.80
N ILE A 251 7.75 13.62 11.23
CA ILE A 251 8.65 13.49 10.07
C ILE A 251 8.09 14.22 8.84
N GLU A 252 6.78 14.18 8.62
CA GLU A 252 6.14 14.89 7.51
C GLU A 252 6.28 16.41 7.65
N GLU A 253 6.11 16.94 8.86
CA GLU A 253 6.31 18.37 9.14
C GLU A 253 7.77 18.80 8.94
N GLU A 254 8.73 17.99 9.39
CA GLU A 254 10.15 18.23 9.12
C GLU A 254 10.47 18.17 7.63
N GLY A 255 9.88 17.22 6.89
CA GLY A 255 9.98 17.14 5.44
C GLY A 255 9.45 18.40 4.74
N LYS A 256 8.32 18.95 5.19
CA LYS A 256 7.78 20.22 4.67
C LYS A 256 8.72 21.39 4.95
N LYS A 257 9.32 21.47 6.14
CA LYS A 257 10.32 22.50 6.48
C LYS A 257 11.58 22.40 5.62
N MET A 258 12.10 21.19 5.43
CA MET A 258 13.26 20.96 4.56
C MET A 258 12.97 21.32 3.10
N SER A 259 11.79 20.98 2.59
CA SER A 259 11.35 21.34 1.24
C SER A 259 11.26 22.86 1.06
N ALA A 260 10.68 23.59 2.03
CA ALA A 260 10.64 25.05 2.01
C ALA A 260 12.04 25.66 2.05
N MET A 261 12.94 25.15 2.90
CA MET A 261 14.33 25.60 2.98
C MET A 261 15.09 25.35 1.67
N ALA A 262 14.87 24.19 1.03
CA ALA A 262 15.46 23.88 -0.28
C ALA A 262 15.00 24.87 -1.36
N TYR A 263 13.70 25.21 -1.37
CA TYR A 263 13.17 26.21 -2.30
C TYR A 263 13.80 27.59 -2.09
N GLU A 264 13.93 28.05 -0.84
CA GLU A 264 14.60 29.34 -0.55
C GLU A 264 16.07 29.36 -1.00
N LEU A 265 16.79 28.26 -0.79
CA LEU A 265 18.17 28.11 -1.26
C LEU A 265 18.26 28.12 -2.79
N GLU A 266 17.33 27.48 -3.48
CA GLU A 266 17.24 27.49 -4.95
C GLU A 266 17.04 28.91 -5.48
N VAL A 267 16.13 29.69 -4.86
CA VAL A 267 15.89 31.09 -5.21
C VAL A 267 17.14 31.95 -4.99
N LYS A 268 17.82 31.78 -3.84
CA LYS A 268 19.10 32.47 -3.57
C LYS A 268 20.18 32.08 -4.58
N ARG A 269 20.26 30.80 -4.97
CA ARG A 269 21.21 30.32 -5.98
C ARG A 269 20.98 31.02 -7.32
N LYS A 270 19.74 31.05 -7.81
CA LYS A 270 19.37 31.76 -9.05
C LYS A 270 19.69 33.25 -8.98
N GLY A 271 19.46 33.89 -7.83
CA GLY A 271 19.86 35.28 -7.60
C GLY A 271 21.38 35.50 -7.69
N MET A 272 22.18 34.58 -7.15
CA MET A 272 23.64 34.62 -7.28
C MET A 272 24.11 34.36 -8.71
N GLU A 273 23.47 33.42 -9.43
CA GLU A 273 23.75 33.16 -10.84
C GLU A 273 23.53 34.43 -11.68
N SER A 274 22.42 35.16 -11.49
CA SER A 274 22.16 36.44 -12.17
C SER A 274 23.26 37.47 -11.90
N LYS A 275 23.67 37.63 -10.64
CA LYS A 275 24.78 38.54 -10.28
C LYS A 275 26.10 38.12 -10.91
N SER A 276 26.37 36.81 -11.00
CA SER A 276 27.56 36.29 -11.66
C SER A 276 27.56 36.65 -13.15
N TYR A 277 26.42 36.53 -13.84
CA TYR A 277 26.29 36.97 -15.23
C TYR A 277 26.55 38.48 -15.38
N GLU A 278 26.00 39.32 -14.50
CA GLU A 278 26.25 40.77 -14.51
C GLU A 278 27.73 41.11 -14.28
N ILE A 279 28.40 40.43 -13.34
CA ILE A 279 29.82 40.61 -13.07
C ILE A 279 30.65 40.22 -14.30
N ASN A 280 30.34 39.08 -14.92
CA ASN A 280 31.04 38.62 -16.11
C ASN A 280 30.85 39.59 -17.30
N ALA A 281 29.66 40.18 -17.46
CA ALA A 281 29.43 41.21 -18.46
C ALA A 281 30.30 42.46 -18.22
N LYS A 282 30.36 42.95 -16.97
CA LYS A 282 31.24 44.08 -16.60
C LYS A 282 32.72 43.77 -16.80
N ILE A 283 33.16 42.55 -16.51
CA ILE A 283 34.55 42.12 -16.77
C ILE A 283 34.86 42.18 -18.28
N ALA A 284 33.91 41.77 -19.14
CA ALA A 284 34.08 41.87 -20.58
C ALA A 284 34.19 43.33 -21.05
N GLU A 285 33.33 44.23 -20.55
CA GLU A 285 33.40 45.67 -20.84
C GLU A 285 34.75 46.28 -20.40
N LEU A 286 35.21 45.97 -19.18
CA LEU A 286 36.52 46.41 -18.69
C LEU A 286 37.67 45.88 -19.54
N SER A 287 37.56 44.65 -20.05
CA SER A 287 38.58 44.07 -20.93
C SER A 287 38.68 44.80 -22.26
N GLU A 288 37.57 45.24 -22.84
CA GLU A 288 37.58 46.09 -24.04
C GLU A 288 38.18 47.48 -23.77
N LEU A 289 37.86 48.10 -22.63
CA LEU A 289 38.48 49.36 -22.22
C LEU A 289 39.99 49.23 -22.00
N MET A 290 40.46 48.11 -21.45
CA MET A 290 41.91 47.88 -21.33
C MET A 290 42.59 47.75 -22.69
N LYS A 291 41.93 47.14 -23.70
CA LYS A 291 42.46 47.10 -25.06
C LYS A 291 42.59 48.50 -25.64
N THR A 292 41.58 49.36 -25.49
CA THR A 292 41.64 50.74 -25.99
C THR A 292 42.71 51.56 -25.26
N GLU A 293 42.85 51.41 -23.94
CA GLU A 293 43.92 52.05 -23.17
C GLU A 293 45.30 51.59 -23.68
N SER A 294 45.49 50.30 -23.93
CA SER A 294 46.75 49.78 -24.50
C SER A 294 47.05 50.35 -25.90
N GLY A 295 46.01 50.63 -26.68
CA GLY A 295 46.11 51.30 -27.98
C GLY A 295 46.52 52.76 -27.83
N LEU A 296 45.86 53.51 -26.94
CA LEU A 296 46.19 54.90 -26.64
C LEU A 296 47.62 55.04 -26.11
N ARG A 297 48.07 54.12 -25.23
CA ARG A 297 49.45 54.09 -24.73
C ARG A 297 50.46 53.91 -25.88
N ARG A 298 50.17 53.06 -26.86
CA ARG A 298 51.02 52.91 -28.07
C ARG A 298 51.06 54.20 -28.88
N SER A 299 49.91 54.82 -29.16
CA SER A 299 49.87 56.10 -29.89
C SER A 299 50.58 57.25 -29.15
N ILE A 300 50.49 57.30 -27.81
CA ILE A 300 51.23 58.27 -27.00
C ILE A 300 52.75 58.05 -27.14
N GLU A 301 53.20 56.80 -27.15
CA GLU A 301 54.62 56.49 -27.31
C GLU A 301 55.14 56.82 -28.73
N GLU A 302 54.32 56.57 -29.77
CA GLU A 302 54.62 57.00 -31.14
C GLU A 302 54.78 58.53 -31.23
N LEU A 303 53.80 59.29 -30.69
CA LEU A 303 53.87 60.76 -30.64
C LEU A 303 55.08 61.25 -29.84
N ARG A 304 55.44 60.59 -28.74
CA ARG A 304 56.64 60.91 -27.96
C ARG A 304 57.91 60.72 -28.79
N ASN A 305 58.01 59.62 -29.53
CA ASN A 305 59.15 59.37 -30.42
C ASN A 305 59.24 60.40 -31.54
N GLU A 306 58.11 60.79 -32.14
CA GLU A 306 58.07 61.87 -33.14
C GLU A 306 58.52 63.22 -32.56
N ILE A 307 58.05 63.58 -31.37
CA ILE A 307 58.48 64.80 -30.67
C ILE A 307 59.98 64.75 -30.38
N GLY A 308 60.51 63.59 -29.97
CA GLY A 308 61.95 63.37 -29.79
C GLY A 308 62.73 63.66 -31.06
N GLY A 309 62.33 63.08 -32.19
CA GLY A 309 62.95 63.33 -33.49
C GLY A 309 62.84 64.78 -33.97
N LEU A 310 61.75 65.48 -33.64
CA LEU A 310 61.65 66.94 -33.87
C LEU A 310 62.61 67.73 -32.98
N GLY A 311 62.82 67.28 -31.74
CA GLY A 311 63.83 67.82 -30.83
C GLY A 311 65.24 67.71 -31.40
N ASP A 312 65.60 66.53 -31.91
CA ASP A 312 66.90 66.28 -32.55
C ASP A 312 67.10 67.18 -33.78
N ARG A 313 66.08 67.25 -34.67
CA ARG A 313 66.10 68.16 -35.83
C ARG A 313 66.26 69.62 -35.43
N LYS A 314 65.65 70.06 -34.33
CA LYS A 314 65.80 71.43 -33.81
C LYS A 314 67.24 71.69 -33.35
N ILE A 315 67.90 70.70 -32.74
CA ILE A 315 69.31 70.80 -32.36
C ILE A 315 70.18 70.94 -33.61
N GLU A 316 70.00 70.09 -34.61
CA GLU A 316 70.71 70.17 -35.90
C GLU A 316 70.51 71.55 -36.56
N LEU A 317 69.27 72.03 -36.61
CA LEU A 317 68.95 73.34 -37.20
C LEU A 317 69.66 74.49 -36.48
N ASN A 318 69.74 74.43 -35.14
CA ASN A 318 70.46 75.42 -34.34
C ASN A 318 71.98 75.38 -34.59
N GLU A 319 72.55 74.21 -34.84
CA GLU A 319 73.96 74.09 -35.23
C GLU A 319 74.21 74.72 -36.60
N TYR A 320 73.35 74.44 -37.59
CA TYR A 320 73.41 75.12 -38.90
C TYR A 320 73.27 76.64 -38.76
N PHE A 321 72.38 77.14 -37.90
CA PHE A 321 72.26 78.58 -37.65
C PHE A 321 73.53 79.17 -37.06
N LYS A 322 74.20 78.49 -36.12
CA LYS A 322 75.49 78.95 -35.57
C LYS A 322 76.57 79.02 -36.65
N GLU A 323 76.65 78.02 -37.53
CA GLU A 323 77.61 78.01 -38.64
C GLU A 323 77.34 79.16 -39.62
N ILE A 324 76.07 79.44 -39.92
CA ILE A 324 75.69 80.60 -40.74
C ILE A 324 76.10 81.91 -40.04
N GLU A 325 75.84 82.07 -38.74
CA GLU A 325 76.23 83.27 -37.99
C GLU A 325 77.76 83.47 -37.99
N GLU A 326 78.54 82.39 -37.86
CA GLU A 326 80.00 82.43 -37.93
C GLU A 326 80.48 82.82 -39.34
N ASN A 327 79.86 82.28 -40.38
CA ASN A 327 80.14 82.65 -41.76
C ASN A 327 79.80 84.12 -42.06
N ILE A 328 78.71 84.65 -41.49
CA ILE A 328 78.37 86.08 -41.61
C ILE A 328 79.45 86.93 -40.95
N LYS A 329 79.87 86.62 -39.71
CA LYS A 329 80.96 87.35 -39.02
C LYS A 329 82.27 87.33 -39.82
N ASN A 330 82.64 86.18 -40.38
CA ASN A 330 83.84 86.05 -41.20
C ASN A 330 83.76 86.89 -42.48
N ASN A 331 82.59 86.96 -43.11
CA ASN A 331 82.37 87.82 -44.27
C ASN A 331 82.42 89.31 -43.91
N ASP A 332 81.89 89.71 -42.75
CA ASP A 332 81.99 91.08 -42.26
C ASP A 332 83.46 91.49 -42.01
N LEU A 333 84.26 90.61 -41.39
CA LEU A 333 85.70 90.85 -41.21
C LEU A 333 86.44 90.99 -42.55
N ARG A 334 86.14 90.12 -43.53
CA ARG A 334 86.69 90.23 -44.89
C ARG A 334 86.28 91.54 -45.55
N LYS A 335 85.05 91.99 -45.33
CA LYS A 335 84.56 93.27 -45.86
C LYS A 335 85.35 94.44 -45.25
N GLU A 336 85.58 94.46 -43.94
CA GLU A 336 86.40 95.50 -43.29
C GLU A 336 87.86 95.51 -43.81
N GLU A 337 88.43 94.32 -44.06
CA GLU A 337 89.78 94.20 -44.62
C GLU A 337 89.84 94.73 -46.07
N LEU A 338 88.83 94.42 -46.89
CA LEU A 338 88.68 94.98 -48.22
C LEU A 338 88.52 96.50 -48.19
N GLU A 339 87.74 97.05 -47.25
CA GLU A 339 87.59 98.51 -47.08
C GLU A 339 88.92 99.18 -46.70
N LYS A 340 89.73 98.57 -45.82
CA LYS A 340 91.10 99.06 -45.52
C LYS A 340 92.01 99.03 -46.74
N ASN A 341 91.96 97.95 -47.53
CA ASN A 341 92.73 97.82 -48.76
C ASN A 341 92.33 98.86 -49.80
N ILE A 342 91.02 99.12 -49.95
CA ILE A 342 90.51 100.19 -50.82
C ILE A 342 91.08 101.54 -50.36
N LYS A 343 91.01 101.86 -49.07
CA LYS A 343 91.54 103.11 -48.53
C LYS A 343 93.05 103.29 -48.74
N SER A 344 93.84 102.23 -48.57
CA SER A 344 95.28 102.26 -48.86
C SER A 344 95.56 102.47 -50.36
N LEU A 345 94.74 101.91 -51.24
CA LEU A 345 94.84 102.14 -52.68
C LEU A 345 94.45 103.58 -53.04
N GLU A 346 93.42 104.13 -52.40
CA GLU A 346 93.01 105.55 -52.54
C GLU A 346 94.17 106.49 -52.16
N GLU A 347 94.81 106.26 -51.01
CA GLU A 347 96.00 107.02 -50.57
C GLU A 347 97.15 106.92 -51.60
N LYS A 348 97.43 105.73 -52.14
CA LYS A 348 98.44 105.55 -53.19
C LYS A 348 98.08 106.27 -54.49
N THR A 349 96.81 106.30 -54.88
CA THR A 349 96.37 107.06 -56.06
C THR A 349 96.48 108.56 -55.85
N GLU A 350 96.23 109.07 -54.64
CA GLU A 350 96.50 110.48 -54.31
C GLU A 350 98.00 110.79 -54.38
N GLU A 351 98.86 109.94 -53.84
CA GLU A 351 100.32 110.11 -53.94
C GLU A 351 100.80 110.11 -55.41
N LEU A 352 100.26 109.21 -56.24
CA LEU A 352 100.54 109.19 -57.67
C LEU A 352 100.04 110.45 -58.36
N GLY A 353 98.87 110.97 -58.00
CA GLY A 353 98.36 112.25 -58.51
C GLY A 353 99.24 113.45 -58.15
N VAL A 354 99.81 113.47 -56.94
CA VAL A 354 100.79 114.51 -56.52
C VAL A 354 102.08 114.38 -57.34
N ARG A 355 102.58 113.15 -57.55
CA ARG A 355 103.74 112.90 -58.40
C ARG A 355 103.48 113.33 -59.85
N GLU A 356 102.30 113.03 -60.38
CA GLU A 356 101.89 113.43 -61.73
C GLU A 356 101.85 114.95 -61.89
N LYS A 357 101.28 115.69 -60.92
CA LYS A 357 101.36 117.16 -60.88
C LYS A 357 102.81 117.67 -60.87
N THR A 358 103.66 117.08 -60.03
CA THR A 358 105.08 117.47 -59.92
C THR A 358 105.84 117.22 -61.23
N ILE A 359 105.55 116.10 -61.91
CA ILE A 359 106.11 115.78 -63.22
C ILE A 359 105.60 116.77 -64.27
N SER A 360 104.30 117.08 -64.27
CA SER A 360 103.68 118.05 -65.17
C SER A 360 104.32 119.43 -65.04
N GLU A 361 104.52 119.93 -63.81
CA GLU A 361 105.22 121.20 -63.56
C GLU A 361 106.67 121.19 -64.09
N ARG A 362 107.39 120.08 -63.92
CA ARG A 362 108.74 119.90 -64.49
C ARG A 362 108.72 119.90 -66.01
N VAL A 363 107.74 119.25 -66.63
CA VAL A 363 107.58 119.22 -68.09
C VAL A 363 107.30 120.63 -68.61
N SER A 364 106.37 121.37 -68.00
CA SER A 364 106.09 122.77 -68.37
C SER A 364 107.31 123.67 -68.21
N ALA A 365 108.13 123.48 -67.17
CA ALA A 365 109.38 124.23 -66.99
C ALA A 365 110.42 123.92 -68.09
N LEU A 366 110.49 122.67 -68.55
CA LEU A 366 111.35 122.27 -69.67
C LEU A 366 110.85 122.80 -71.01
N GLU A 367 109.54 122.83 -71.23
CA GLU A 367 108.93 123.44 -72.42
C GLU A 367 109.22 124.94 -72.49
N LYS A 368 109.14 125.65 -71.35
CA LYS A 368 109.52 127.06 -71.28
C LYS A 368 110.98 127.28 -71.68
N LYS A 369 111.90 126.48 -71.14
CA LYS A 369 113.32 126.52 -71.53
C LYS A 369 113.55 126.21 -73.01
N ARG A 370 112.77 125.29 -73.58
CA ARG A 370 112.83 124.96 -75.01
C ARG A 370 112.37 126.14 -75.87
N ILE A 371 111.31 126.84 -75.47
CA ILE A 371 110.81 128.02 -76.19
C ILE A 371 111.84 129.16 -76.14
N ASP A 372 112.46 129.42 -74.98
CA ASP A 372 113.50 130.45 -74.84
C ASP A 372 114.73 130.15 -75.72
N LEU A 373 115.15 128.89 -75.81
CA LEU A 373 116.25 128.47 -76.70
C LEU A 373 115.92 128.66 -78.18
N ILE A 374 114.67 128.41 -78.58
CA ILE A 374 114.21 128.60 -79.97
C ILE A 374 114.17 130.11 -80.31
N ALA A 375 113.79 130.97 -79.36
CA ALA A 375 113.79 132.42 -79.55
C ALA A 375 115.21 132.99 -79.73
N ASP A 376 116.20 132.49 -78.99
CA ASP A 376 117.61 132.89 -79.11
C ASP A 376 118.23 132.48 -80.46
N ILE A 377 117.82 131.33 -81.01
CA ILE A 377 118.28 130.86 -82.33
C ILE A 377 117.68 131.72 -83.46
N ALA A 378 116.45 132.22 -83.31
CA ALA A 378 115.78 133.05 -84.31
C ALA A 378 116.37 134.47 -84.46
N LEU A 379 116.92 135.05 -83.38
CA LEU A 379 117.52 136.39 -83.41
C LEU A 379 118.93 136.45 -84.02
N LYS A 380 119.68 135.34 -84.04
CA LYS A 380 121.05 135.28 -84.56
C LYS A 380 121.18 135.15 -86.09
N LYS A 381 120.10 134.86 -86.83
CA LYS A 381 120.15 134.66 -88.30
C LYS A 381 119.75 135.87 -89.16
N ARG A 382 119.64 137.07 -88.59
CA ARG A 382 119.19 138.29 -89.30
C ARG A 382 120.28 139.37 -89.52
N LYS A 383 121.56 138.99 -89.52
CA LYS A 383 122.68 139.85 -89.92
C LYS A 383 123.63 139.12 -90.85
#